data_AF-A0A365H2X5-F1
#
_entry.id   AF-A0A365H2X5-F1
#
_cell.length_a   1.000
_cell.length_b   1.000
_cell.length_c   1.000
_cell.angle_alpha   90.00
_cell.angle_beta   90.00
_cell.angle_gamma   90.00
#
_symmetry.space_group_name_H-M   'P 1'
#
loop_
_entity.id
_entity.type
_entity.pdbx_description
1 polymer ?
#
loop_
_entity_poly.entity_id
_entity_poly.type
_entity_poly.pdbx_seq_one_letter_code
_entity_poly.pdbx_strand_id
1 'polypeptide(L)' 'MFGLGIAGGEKCQTVTPADITLKSGAGFDPLGGGTLSGKYALPGLKGCGFLGGLVSLLTSGPGNTLSVKLTPKD' A
#
# COMPACT_ATOMS: atom_id res chain seq x y z
N MET A 1 -25.02 13.03 -12.48
CA MET A 1 -25.37 11.67 -11.99
C MET A 1 -25.55 11.77 -10.48
N PHE A 2 -26.74 11.51 -9.95
CA PHE A 2 -26.98 11.51 -8.49
C PHE A 2 -27.16 10.07 -8.02
N GLY A 3 -26.06 9.41 -7.68
CA GLY A 3 -26.05 8.15 -6.95
C GLY A 3 -25.24 8.34 -5.68
N LEU A 4 -25.76 7.93 -4.52
CA LEU A 4 -24.94 7.81 -3.33
C LEU A 4 -23.92 6.68 -3.57
N GLY A 5 -22.64 7.02 -3.66
CA GLY A 5 -21.57 6.03 -3.78
C GLY A 5 -21.62 5.07 -2.60
N ILE A 6 -21.99 3.82 -2.85
CA ILE A 6 -22.11 2.79 -1.81
C ILE A 6 -20.73 2.38 -1.29
N ALA A 7 -19.76 2.24 -2.19
CA ALA A 7 -18.36 1.95 -1.88
C ALA A 7 -17.44 2.64 -2.91
N GLY A 8 -16.23 2.99 -2.49
CA GLY A 8 -15.20 3.60 -3.35
C GLY A 8 -15.37 5.12 -3.55
N GLY A 9 -14.98 5.63 -4.72
CA GLY A 9 -15.04 7.04 -5.09
C GLY A 9 -13.68 7.74 -5.15
N GLU A 10 -13.63 8.91 -5.78
CA GLU A 10 -12.37 9.63 -6.09
C GLU A 10 -11.58 10.07 -4.86
N LYS A 11 -12.25 10.16 -3.70
CA LYS A 11 -11.64 10.54 -2.42
C LYS A 11 -11.31 9.34 -1.53
N CYS A 12 -11.56 8.12 -2.01
CA CYS A 12 -11.25 6.89 -1.28
C CYS A 12 -9.73 6.67 -1.24
N GLN A 13 -9.14 6.80 -0.06
CA GLN A 13 -7.70 6.73 0.14
C GLN A 13 -7.37 6.24 1.56
N THR A 14 -6.11 5.92 1.82
CA THR A 14 -5.67 5.57 3.17
C THR A 14 -5.75 6.75 4.13
N VAL A 15 -6.02 6.48 5.40
CA VAL A 15 -6.08 7.52 6.44
C VAL A 15 -4.70 8.15 6.65
N THR A 16 -3.66 7.31 6.64
CA THR A 16 -2.23 7.67 6.67
C THR A 16 -1.50 6.99 5.50
N PRO A 17 -0.32 7.49 5.08
CA PRO A 17 0.55 6.73 4.19
C PRO A 17 0.87 5.35 4.77
N ALA A 18 1.09 4.37 3.89
CA ALA A 18 1.58 3.06 4.30
C ALA A 18 3.10 3.14 4.49
N ASP A 19 3.57 2.84 5.70
CA ASP A 19 4.99 2.76 6.00
C ASP A 19 5.54 1.37 5.67
N ILE A 20 6.59 1.32 4.85
CA ILE A 20 7.23 0.09 4.42
C ILE A 20 8.72 0.17 4.71
N THR A 21 9.17 -0.56 5.73
CA THR A 21 10.60 -0.70 6.00
C THR A 21 11.19 -1.77 5.08
N LEU A 22 11.95 -1.33 4.09
CA LEU A 22 12.64 -2.21 3.15
C LEU A 22 13.96 -2.72 3.74
N LYS A 23 14.30 -3.96 3.40
CA LYS A 23 15.55 -4.64 3.75
C LYS A 23 16.23 -5.15 2.47
N SER A 24 17.53 -4.94 2.38
CA SER A 24 18.36 -5.49 1.31
C SER A 24 18.38 -7.00 1.34
N GLY A 25 18.06 -7.62 0.20
CA GLY A 25 18.22 -9.04 -0.02
C GLY A 25 19.68 -9.43 -0.27
N ALA A 26 19.93 -10.74 -0.37
CA ALA A 26 21.24 -11.26 -0.74
C ALA A 26 21.69 -10.72 -2.11
N GLY A 27 22.94 -10.28 -2.20
CA GLY A 27 23.53 -9.76 -3.44
C GLY A 27 23.06 -8.35 -3.83
N PHE A 28 22.42 -7.61 -2.91
CA PHE A 28 22.15 -6.18 -3.13
C PHE A 28 23.44 -5.37 -3.22
N ASP A 29 23.58 -4.58 -4.28
CA ASP A 29 24.66 -3.65 -4.52
C ASP A 29 24.09 -2.21 -4.51
N PRO A 30 24.60 -1.29 -3.68
CA PRO A 30 24.18 0.10 -3.69
C PRO A 30 24.31 0.81 -5.05
N LEU A 31 25.23 0.38 -5.91
CA LEU A 31 25.45 0.95 -7.24
C LEU A 31 24.74 0.15 -8.35
N GLY A 32 24.76 -1.18 -8.26
CA GLY A 32 24.15 -2.10 -9.23
C GLY A 32 22.69 -2.45 -8.99
N GLY A 33 22.13 -2.07 -7.84
CA GLY A 33 20.77 -2.40 -7.42
C GLY A 33 20.64 -3.82 -6.84
N GLY A 34 19.44 -4.39 -6.92
CA GLY A 34 19.13 -5.71 -6.35
C GLY A 34 17.76 -5.78 -5.70
N THR A 35 17.46 -6.91 -5.07
CA THR A 35 16.15 -7.12 -4.42
C THR A 35 16.08 -6.41 -3.07
N LEU A 36 15.01 -5.65 -2.85
CA LEU A 36 14.60 -5.14 -1.55
C LEU A 36 13.26 -5.80 -1.17
N SER A 37 13.10 -6.14 0.10
CA SER A 37 11.86 -6.75 0.60
C SER A 37 11.43 -6.16 1.94
N GLY A 38 10.13 -6.17 2.21
CA GLY A 38 9.59 -5.64 3.44
C GLY A 38 8.23 -6.24 3.76
N LYS A 39 7.81 -6.04 5.01
CA LYS A 39 6.43 -6.25 5.43
C LYS A 39 5.80 -4.91 5.75
N TYR A 40 4.50 -4.80 5.57
CA TYR A 40 3.76 -3.58 5.87
C TYR A 40 2.33 -3.90 6.30
N ALA A 41 1.70 -2.91 6.93
CA ALA A 41 0.28 -2.93 7.20
C ALA A 41 -0.43 -2.03 6.18
N LEU A 42 -1.54 -2.50 5.63
CA LEU A 42 -2.46 -1.66 4.89
C LEU A 42 -3.24 -0.80 5.90
N PRO A 43 -3.09 0.53 5.88
CA PRO A 43 -3.83 1.41 6.79
C PRO A 43 -5.33 1.35 6.50
N GLY A 44 -6.13 1.80 7.47
CA GLY A 44 -7.56 2.02 7.24
C GLY A 44 -7.82 3.01 6.11
N LEU A 45 -9.01 2.93 5.50
CA LEU A 45 -9.44 3.79 4.40
C LEU A 45 -10.45 4.85 4.87
N LYS A 46 -10.45 6.01 4.21
CA LYS A 46 -11.41 7.10 4.40
C LYS A 46 -11.97 7.56 3.06
N GLY A 47 -13.16 8.16 3.08
CA GLY A 47 -13.78 8.75 1.88
C GLY A 47 -14.31 7.73 0.87
N CYS A 48 -14.61 6.50 1.31
CA CYS A 48 -14.97 5.37 0.45
C CYS A 48 -16.48 5.10 0.35
N GLY A 49 -17.31 6.14 0.42
CA GLY A 49 -18.78 6.01 0.32
C GLY A 49 -19.48 5.54 1.61
N PHE A 50 -20.76 5.20 1.48
CA PHE A 50 -21.65 4.86 2.62
C PHE A 50 -21.15 3.66 3.44
N LEU A 51 -20.67 2.61 2.77
CA LEU A 51 -20.10 1.42 3.40
C LEU A 51 -18.58 1.53 3.63
N GLY A 52 -18.01 2.74 3.62
CA GLY A 52 -16.57 2.96 3.71
C GLY A 52 -15.90 2.31 4.93
N GLY A 53 -16.60 2.23 6.06
CA GLY A 53 -16.12 1.52 7.25
C GLY A 53 -15.97 0.01 7.02
N LEU A 54 -16.93 -0.62 6.34
CA LEU A 54 -16.86 -2.05 5.98
C LEU A 54 -15.75 -2.31 4.95
N VAL A 55 -15.63 -1.43 3.95
CA VAL A 55 -14.54 -1.51 2.96
C VAL A 55 -13.18 -1.45 3.68
N SER A 56 -12.99 -0.46 4.56
CA SER A 56 -11.77 -0.33 5.35
C SER A 56 -11.50 -1.58 6.19
N LEU A 57 -12.52 -2.15 6.84
CA LEU A 57 -12.35 -3.35 7.68
C LEU A 57 -11.90 -4.57 6.86
N LEU A 58 -12.41 -4.74 5.64
CA LEU A 58 -12.09 -5.89 4.80
C LEU A 58 -10.74 -5.77 4.08
N THR A 59 -10.24 -4.55 3.87
CA THR A 59 -9.01 -4.30 3.10
C THR A 59 -7.79 -3.94 3.94
N SER A 60 -7.98 -3.47 5.17
CA SER A 60 -6.87 -3.06 6.05
C SER A 60 -6.36 -4.21 6.91
N GLY A 61 -5.10 -4.13 7.31
CA GLY A 61 -4.51 -5.14 8.20
C GLY A 61 -3.00 -5.32 8.04
N PRO A 62 -2.36 -6.01 8.99
CA PRO A 62 -0.93 -6.30 8.96
C PRO A 62 -0.58 -7.51 8.07
N GLY A 63 0.71 -7.75 7.88
CA GLY A 63 1.22 -9.00 7.29
C GLY A 63 1.36 -9.01 5.77
N ASN A 64 1.07 -7.89 5.12
CA ASN A 64 1.32 -7.73 3.69
C ASN A 64 2.82 -7.75 3.41
N THR A 65 3.21 -8.29 2.26
CA THR A 65 4.60 -8.38 1.82
C THR A 65 4.81 -7.53 0.56
N LEU A 66 6.00 -6.95 0.46
CA LEU A 66 6.47 -6.27 -0.74
C LEU A 66 7.84 -6.83 -1.10
N SER A 67 8.03 -7.11 -2.39
CA SER A 67 9.33 -7.45 -2.98
C SER A 67 9.51 -6.61 -4.24
N VAL A 68 10.56 -5.82 -4.29
CA VAL A 68 10.89 -4.95 -5.43
C VAL A 68 12.31 -5.20 -5.87
N LYS A 69 12.56 -5.02 -7.17
CA LYS A 69 13.91 -5.06 -7.73
C LYS A 69 14.34 -3.65 -8.07
N LEU A 70 15.32 -3.14 -7.34
CA LEU A 70 15.94 -1.85 -7.62
C LEU A 70 16.91 -2.02 -8.78
N THR A 71 16.83 -1.14 -9.77
CA THR A 71 17.78 -1.02 -10.88
C THR A 71 18.43 0.36 -10.85
N PRO A 72 19.67 0.50 -11.32
CA PRO A 72 20.28 1.80 -11.54
C PRO A 72 19.41 2.64 -12.47
N LYS A 73 19.49 3.96 -12.31
CA LYS A 73 18.88 4.91 -13.25
C LYS A 73 19.80 5.01 -14.46
N ASP A 74 19.23 4.89 -15.66
CA ASP A 74 19.91 5.16 -16.94
C ASP A 74 20.42 6.61 -17.03
#